data_AF-A0A7R8CYI3-F1
#
_entry.id   AF-A0A7R8CYI3-F1
#
_cell.length_a   1.000
_cell.length_b   1.000
_cell.length_c   1.000
_cell.angle_alpha   90.00
_cell.angle_beta   90.00
_cell.angle_gamma   90.00
#
_symmetry.space_group_name_H-M   'P 1'
#
loop_
_entity.id
_entity.type
_entity.pdbx_description
1 polymer ?
#
loop_
_entity_poly.entity_id
_entity_poly.type
_entity_poly.pdbx_seq_one_letter_code
_entity_poly.pdbx_strand_id
1 'polypeptide(L)'
;MTACNNWGHALVRGKELGRHEPSKEHIKSVPLWKERRTRSVTCTEISTLVDTAQLERNCTYVAAIVDIIQFIALHQLPFRGSVDALDARREIANVIFLALMDYTLKKDKDLARIFSTIPANFTYTSHHIQNEMIEIMSTIIT
;
A
#
# COMPACT_ATOMS: atom_id res chain seq x y z
N MET A 1 -23.93 9.65 11.22
CA MET A 1 -23.87 10.61 12.33
C MET A 1 -24.42 11.93 11.81
N THR A 2 -25.64 12.30 12.16
CA THR A 2 -26.22 13.59 11.78
C THR A 2 -25.50 14.69 12.55
N ALA A 3 -24.98 15.69 11.84
CA ALA A 3 -24.31 16.83 12.44
C ALA A 3 -25.31 17.59 13.33
N CYS A 4 -24.96 17.80 14.60
CA CYS A 4 -25.80 18.55 15.52
C CYS A 4 -25.57 20.05 15.31
N ASN A 5 -26.57 20.74 14.74
CA ASN A 5 -26.50 22.18 14.48
C ASN A 5 -26.79 23.04 15.73
N ASN A 6 -27.13 22.44 16.86
CA ASN A 6 -27.46 23.14 18.11
C ASN A 6 -26.74 22.53 19.32
N TRP A 7 -25.46 22.90 19.49
CA TRP A 7 -24.56 22.41 20.53
C TRP A 7 -25.08 22.61 21.97
N GLY A 8 -25.79 23.72 22.23
CA GLY A 8 -26.36 24.00 23.56
C GLY A 8 -27.43 22.99 23.97
N HIS A 9 -28.17 22.45 23.01
CA HIS A 9 -29.21 21.46 23.24
C HIS A 9 -28.69 20.01 23.15
N ALA A 10 -27.55 19.79 22.49
CA ALA A 10 -26.89 18.50 22.37
C ALA A 10 -26.43 17.94 23.73
N LEU A 11 -25.98 18.84 24.62
CA LEU A 11 -25.44 18.53 25.95
C LEU A 11 -26.51 18.29 27.02
N VAL A 12 -27.78 18.59 26.73
CA VAL A 12 -28.88 18.39 27.67
C VAL A 12 -29.08 16.90 27.93
N ARG A 13 -29.16 16.53 29.21
CA ARG A 13 -29.35 15.14 29.65
C ARG A 13 -30.60 14.54 28.98
N GLY A 14 -30.43 13.45 28.24
CA GLY A 14 -31.51 12.79 27.50
C GLY A 14 -31.73 13.27 26.05
N LYS A 15 -30.92 14.22 25.55
CA LYS A 15 -30.84 14.61 24.12
C LYS A 15 -29.68 13.88 23.43
N GLU A 16 -29.27 14.32 22.24
CA GLU A 16 -28.39 13.58 21.32
C GLU A 16 -27.09 13.06 21.98
N LEU A 17 -26.26 13.90 22.61
CA LEU A 17 -25.02 13.43 23.24
C LEU A 17 -25.29 12.66 24.54
N GLY A 18 -26.30 13.08 25.32
CA GLY A 18 -26.70 12.37 26.53
C GLY A 18 -27.26 10.96 26.27
N ARG A 19 -27.82 10.70 25.08
CA ARG A 19 -28.25 9.36 24.62
C ARG A 19 -27.09 8.56 24.02
N HIS A 20 -26.09 9.25 23.48
CA HIS A 20 -24.87 8.62 22.95
C HIS A 20 -23.99 8.07 24.07
N GLU A 21 -23.92 8.73 25.22
CA GLU A 21 -23.08 8.30 26.35
C GLU A 21 -23.35 6.86 26.87
N PRO A 22 -24.61 6.41 27.06
CA PRO A 22 -24.92 5.02 27.36
C PRO A 22 -25.01 4.10 26.13
N SER A 23 -24.76 4.59 24.91
CA SER A 23 -24.84 3.76 23.71
C SER A 23 -23.77 2.66 23.73
N LYS A 24 -24.11 1.50 23.15
CA LYS A 24 -23.21 0.35 23.09
C LYS A 24 -21.93 0.70 22.33
N GLU A 25 -22.04 1.49 21.27
CA GLU A 25 -20.93 2.00 20.47
C GLU A 25 -20.00 2.88 21.32
N HIS A 26 -20.53 3.89 22.03
CA HIS A 26 -19.71 4.73 22.91
C HIS A 26 -18.99 3.92 23.98
N ILE A 27 -19.70 3.03 24.68
CA ILE A 27 -19.12 2.18 25.73
C ILE A 27 -17.98 1.29 25.18
N LYS A 28 -18.10 0.80 23.94
CA LYS A 28 -17.04 0.02 23.27
C LYS A 28 -15.89 0.89 22.77
N SER A 29 -16.17 2.08 22.26
CA SER A 29 -15.15 2.97 21.67
C SER A 29 -14.31 3.71 22.70
N VAL A 30 -14.87 4.04 23.87
CA VAL A 30 -14.13 4.71 24.96
C VAL A 30 -12.88 3.95 25.43
N PRO A 31 -12.94 2.64 25.75
CA PRO A 31 -11.74 1.89 26.14
C PRO A 31 -10.73 1.78 25.00
N LEU A 32 -11.16 1.61 23.75
CA LEU A 32 -10.27 1.60 22.58
C LEU A 32 -9.57 2.95 22.39
N TRP A 33 -10.30 4.06 22.56
CA TRP A 33 -9.72 5.41 22.49
C TRP A 33 -8.73 5.66 23.63
N LYS A 34 -9.07 5.24 24.86
CA LYS A 34 -8.15 5.34 26.02
C LYS A 34 -6.89 4.53 25.79
N GLU A 35 -7.02 3.29 25.31
CA GLU A 35 -5.89 2.42 24.97
C GLU A 35 -4.99 3.06 23.89
N ARG A 36 -5.58 3.57 22.79
CA ARG A 36 -4.84 4.31 21.76
C ARG A 36 -4.11 5.51 22.35
N ARG A 37 -4.79 6.31 23.19
CA ARG A 37 -4.19 7.49 23.82
C ARG A 37 -3.02 7.09 24.73
N THR A 38 -3.15 6.01 25.50
CA THR A 38 -2.06 5.47 26.30
C THR A 38 -0.88 5.07 25.43
N ARG A 39 -1.11 4.30 24.35
CA ARG A 39 -0.05 3.93 23.39
C ARG A 39 0.68 5.13 22.81
N SER A 40 -0.06 6.19 22.49
CA SER A 40 0.49 7.47 22.00
C SER A 40 1.44 8.11 23.00
N VAL A 41 1.00 8.20 24.27
CA VAL A 41 1.80 8.80 25.36
C VAL A 41 3.01 7.92 25.71
N THR A 42 2.88 6.60 25.66
CA THR A 42 3.96 5.67 25.97
C THR A 42 4.87 5.37 24.77
N CYS A 43 4.66 6.01 23.61
CA CYS A 43 5.39 5.75 22.37
C CYS A 43 5.40 4.26 21.96
N THR A 44 4.32 3.54 22.23
CA THR A 44 4.13 2.11 21.87
C THR A 44 3.08 1.93 20.78
N GLU A 45 2.79 2.99 20.02
CA GLU A 45 1.98 2.87 18.82
C GLU A 45 2.70 2.03 17.76
N ILE A 46 1.96 1.35 16.87
CA ILE A 46 2.59 0.63 15.76
C ILE A 46 3.39 1.59 14.88
N SER A 47 2.94 2.85 14.75
CA SER A 47 3.64 3.93 14.05
C SER A 47 5.04 4.19 14.58
N THR A 48 5.31 3.98 15.89
CA THR A 48 6.64 4.15 16.46
C THR A 48 7.55 2.95 16.23
N LEU A 49 6.99 1.81 15.80
CA LEU A 49 7.74 0.62 15.39
C LEU A 49 8.09 0.64 13.89
N VAL A 50 7.48 1.51 13.11
CA VAL A 50 7.74 1.65 11.68
C VAL A 50 8.95 2.57 11.48
N ASP A 51 10.04 2.01 10.95
CA ASP A 51 11.16 2.81 10.47
C ASP A 51 10.72 3.61 9.23
N THR A 52 10.53 4.91 9.43
CA THR A 52 10.12 5.85 8.38
C THR A 52 11.06 5.85 7.18
N ALA A 53 12.37 5.70 7.39
CA ALA A 53 13.34 5.65 6.30
C ALA A 53 13.22 4.33 5.52
N GLN A 54 12.95 3.22 6.20
CA GLN A 54 12.69 1.95 5.52
C GLN A 54 11.37 1.99 4.75
N LEU A 55 10.33 2.61 5.32
CA LEU A 55 9.04 2.79 4.66
C LEU A 55 9.17 3.60 3.38
N GLU A 56 9.87 4.73 3.42
CA GLU A 56 10.12 5.56 2.24
C GLU A 56 10.84 4.77 1.14
N ARG A 57 11.90 4.02 1.50
CA ARG A 57 12.62 3.17 0.54
C ARG A 57 11.71 2.13 -0.11
N ASN A 58 10.88 1.46 0.68
CA ASN A 58 9.92 0.48 0.19
C ASN A 58 8.91 1.14 -0.76
N CYS A 59 8.39 2.32 -0.40
CA CYS A 59 7.47 3.09 -1.23
C CYS A 59 8.11 3.51 -2.57
N THR A 60 9.34 4.02 -2.55
CA THR A 60 10.08 4.38 -3.78
C THR A 60 10.23 3.18 -4.71
N TYR A 61 10.57 2.02 -4.14
CA TYR A 61 10.75 0.80 -4.93
C TYR A 61 9.43 0.25 -5.52
N VAL A 62 8.35 0.25 -4.73
CA VAL A 62 7.02 -0.15 -5.21
C VAL A 62 6.52 0.82 -6.28
N ALA A 63 6.74 2.13 -6.12
CA ALA A 63 6.38 3.12 -7.13
C ALA A 63 7.06 2.83 -8.49
N ALA A 64 8.35 2.49 -8.48
CA ALA A 64 9.07 2.12 -9.70
C ALA A 64 8.47 0.88 -10.40
N ILE A 65 8.03 -0.12 -9.62
CA ILE A 65 7.34 -1.31 -10.17
C ILE A 65 6.02 -0.91 -10.84
N VAL A 66 5.23 -0.07 -10.18
CA VAL A 66 3.94 0.42 -10.70
C VAL A 66 4.16 1.20 -12.00
N ASP A 67 5.16 2.09 -12.05
CA ASP A 67 5.49 2.86 -13.25
C ASP A 67 5.84 1.96 -14.44
N ILE A 68 6.62 0.90 -14.20
CA ILE A 68 7.00 -0.07 -15.25
C ILE A 68 5.78 -0.87 -15.71
N ILE A 69 4.91 -1.31 -14.79
CA ILE A 69 3.66 -2.00 -15.14
C ILE A 69 2.75 -1.08 -15.97
N GLN A 70 2.62 0.19 -15.56
CA GLN A 70 1.84 1.18 -16.27
C GLN A 70 2.40 1.43 -17.67
N PHE A 71 3.72 1.55 -17.81
CA PHE A 71 4.38 1.69 -19.11
C PHE A 71 4.05 0.50 -20.02
N ILE A 72 4.20 -0.72 -19.53
CA ILE A 72 3.88 -1.94 -20.29
C ILE A 72 2.41 -1.94 -20.73
N ALA A 73 1.47 -1.60 -19.83
CA ALA A 73 0.04 -1.51 -20.13
C ALA A 73 -0.28 -0.46 -21.20
N LEU A 74 0.21 0.76 -21.03
CA LEU A 74 -0.06 1.89 -21.93
C LEU A 74 0.45 1.62 -23.35
N HIS A 75 1.58 0.92 -23.46
CA HIS A 75 2.19 0.55 -24.74
C HIS A 75 1.68 -0.80 -25.29
N GLN A 76 0.68 -1.41 -24.64
CA GLN A 76 0.10 -2.71 -25.04
C GLN A 76 1.18 -3.80 -25.20
N LEU A 77 2.24 -3.71 -24.40
CA LEU A 77 3.32 -4.68 -24.40
C LEU A 77 2.90 -5.92 -23.59
N PRO A 78 3.39 -7.10 -23.97
CA PRO A 78 3.09 -8.32 -23.22
C PRO A 78 3.74 -8.26 -21.84
N PHE A 79 2.92 -8.27 -20.78
CA PHE A 79 3.37 -8.43 -19.39
C PHE A 79 4.03 -9.80 -19.13
N ARG A 80 3.54 -10.84 -19.85
CA ARG A 80 4.03 -12.21 -19.79
C ARG A 80 4.28 -12.76 -21.18
N GLY A 81 5.11 -13.79 -21.23
CA GLY A 81 5.33 -14.55 -22.46
C GLY A 81 4.12 -15.41 -22.69
N SER A 82 3.41 -15.18 -23.79
CA SER A 82 2.52 -16.20 -24.32
C SER A 82 3.39 -17.40 -24.70
N VAL A 83 3.28 -18.48 -23.93
CA VAL A 83 3.72 -19.80 -24.39
C VAL A 83 2.65 -20.29 -25.36
N ASP A 84 2.70 -19.78 -26.59
CA ASP A 84 2.15 -20.44 -27.79
C ASP A 84 3.03 -20.19 -29.02
N ALA A 85 4.22 -19.60 -28.85
CA ALA A 85 5.29 -19.68 -29.84
C ALA A 85 6.31 -20.73 -29.38
N LEU A 86 6.21 -21.91 -30.00
CA LEU A 86 7.26 -22.91 -30.07
C LEU A 86 8.64 -22.23 -30.33
N ASP A 87 9.70 -22.83 -29.80
CA ASP A 87 11.12 -22.46 -29.92
C ASP A 87 11.69 -21.33 -29.05
N ALA A 88 12.55 -21.76 -28.11
CA ALA A 88 13.72 -21.08 -27.54
C ALA A 88 13.59 -19.63 -26.99
N ARG A 89 12.38 -19.07 -26.88
CA ARG A 89 12.14 -17.68 -26.41
C ARG A 89 11.33 -17.58 -25.12
N ARG A 90 11.21 -18.68 -24.37
CA ARG A 90 10.46 -18.77 -23.11
C ARG A 90 10.94 -17.81 -22.02
N GLU A 91 12.13 -17.22 -22.15
CA GLU A 91 12.66 -16.23 -21.20
C GLU A 91 12.23 -14.78 -21.53
N ILE A 92 11.88 -14.46 -22.79
CA ILE A 92 11.89 -13.07 -23.31
C ILE A 92 10.84 -12.14 -22.69
N ALA A 93 9.80 -12.67 -22.07
CA ALA A 93 8.69 -11.83 -21.64
C ALA A 93 8.58 -11.64 -20.13
N ASN A 94 9.16 -12.53 -19.31
CA ASN A 94 9.67 -12.07 -18.01
C ASN A 94 10.84 -11.09 -18.22
N VAL A 95 11.56 -11.18 -19.35
CA VAL A 95 12.66 -10.27 -19.69
C VAL A 95 12.19 -8.86 -19.99
N ILE A 96 10.99 -8.55 -20.51
CA ILE A 96 10.62 -7.13 -20.73
C ILE A 96 10.50 -6.38 -19.41
N PHE A 97 9.72 -6.90 -18.46
CA PHE A 97 9.62 -6.30 -17.13
C PHE A 97 10.99 -6.25 -16.46
N LEU A 98 11.74 -7.35 -16.45
CA LEU A 98 13.07 -7.39 -15.82
C LEU A 98 14.10 -6.48 -16.53
N ALA A 99 14.02 -6.32 -17.84
CA ALA A 99 14.90 -5.43 -18.61
C ALA A 99 14.56 -3.95 -18.36
N LEU A 100 13.27 -3.61 -18.22
CA LEU A 100 12.85 -2.27 -17.83
C LEU A 100 13.24 -1.98 -16.38
N MET A 101 13.12 -2.95 -15.46
CA MET A 101 13.64 -2.83 -14.11
C MET A 101 15.16 -2.60 -14.12
N ASP A 102 15.94 -3.44 -14.82
CA ASP A 102 17.40 -3.30 -14.94
C ASP A 102 17.80 -1.95 -15.56
N TYR A 103 17.11 -1.51 -16.62
CA TYR A 103 17.30 -0.19 -17.21
C TYR A 103 17.03 0.94 -16.22
N THR A 104 15.96 0.82 -15.42
CA THR A 104 15.57 1.83 -14.44
C THR A 104 16.56 1.89 -13.29
N LEU A 105 17.05 0.74 -12.80
CA LEU A 105 18.12 0.65 -11.79
C LEU A 105 19.44 1.23 -12.30
N LYS A 106 19.78 1.05 -13.59
CA LYS A 106 20.99 1.65 -14.18
C LYS A 106 20.90 3.18 -14.24
N LYS A 107 19.69 3.72 -14.44
CA LYS A 107 19.45 5.16 -14.53
C LYS A 107 19.38 5.81 -13.14
N ASP A 108 18.76 5.14 -12.18
CA ASP A 108 18.55 5.64 -10.83
C ASP A 108 19.43 4.89 -9.82
N LYS A 109 20.52 5.56 -9.42
CA LYS A 109 21.50 5.02 -8.46
C LYS A 109 20.93 4.87 -7.05
N ASP A 110 19.97 5.70 -6.66
CA ASP A 110 19.34 5.60 -5.35
C ASP A 110 18.40 4.41 -5.31
N LEU A 111 17.60 4.22 -6.36
CA LEU A 111 16.78 3.02 -6.52
C LEU A 111 17.63 1.74 -6.57
N ALA A 112 18.78 1.77 -7.27
CA ALA A 112 19.72 0.64 -7.28
C ALA A 112 20.26 0.31 -5.89
N ARG A 113 20.60 1.34 -5.10
CA ARG A 113 21.01 1.16 -3.71
C ARG A 113 19.88 0.55 -2.88
N ILE A 114 18.64 1.04 -3.01
CA ILE A 114 17.48 0.47 -2.32
C ILE A 114 17.28 -1.00 -2.71
N PHE A 115 17.33 -1.30 -4.00
CA PHE A 115 17.20 -2.66 -4.52
C PHE A 115 18.23 -3.63 -3.91
N SER A 116 19.48 -3.18 -3.74
CA SER A 116 20.53 -4.00 -3.11
C SER A 116 20.29 -4.34 -1.64
N THR A 117 19.43 -3.57 -0.95
CA THR A 117 19.07 -3.82 0.45
C THR A 117 17.88 -4.76 0.62
N ILE A 118 17.18 -5.09 -0.47
CA ILE A 118 16.03 -5.99 -0.45
C ILE A 118 16.56 -7.42 -0.25
N PRO A 119 16.13 -8.13 0.81
CA PRO A 119 16.62 -9.48 1.04
C PRO A 119 16.10 -10.43 -0.04
N ALA A 120 16.93 -11.42 -0.41
CA ALA A 120 16.69 -12.30 -1.56
C ALA A 120 15.43 -13.17 -1.47
N ASN A 121 14.82 -13.25 -0.28
CA ASN A 121 13.54 -13.92 -0.05
C ASN A 121 12.33 -13.09 -0.52
N PHE A 122 12.50 -11.81 -0.83
CA PHE A 122 11.43 -10.98 -1.35
C PHE A 122 11.30 -11.10 -2.88
N THR A 123 10.09 -11.43 -3.30
CA THR A 123 9.73 -11.76 -4.69
C THR A 123 9.19 -10.57 -5.48
N TYR A 124 9.68 -9.36 -5.22
CA TYR A 124 9.17 -8.14 -5.88
C TYR A 124 9.39 -8.09 -7.40
N THR A 125 10.29 -8.92 -7.93
CA THR A 125 10.51 -9.09 -9.37
C THR A 125 9.77 -10.32 -9.95
N SER A 126 9.05 -11.06 -9.10
CA SER A 126 8.31 -12.24 -9.53
C SER A 126 7.05 -11.86 -10.29
N HIS A 127 6.60 -12.80 -11.11
CA HIS A 127 5.33 -12.72 -11.83
C HIS A 127 4.10 -12.61 -10.91
N HIS A 128 4.22 -13.01 -9.64
CA HIS A 128 3.13 -12.94 -8.67
C HIS A 128 2.82 -11.50 -8.32
N ILE A 129 3.85 -10.69 -8.04
CA ILE A 129 3.68 -9.28 -7.71
C ILE A 129 3.17 -8.46 -8.89
N GLN A 130 3.58 -8.79 -10.11
CA GLN A 130 3.00 -8.17 -11.31
C GLN A 130 1.49 -8.40 -11.39
N ASN A 131 1.02 -9.63 -11.13
CA ASN A 131 -0.41 -9.94 -11.13
C ASN A 131 -1.16 -9.22 -10.02
N GLU A 132 -0.63 -9.21 -8.79
CA GLU A 132 -1.26 -8.51 -7.67
C GLU A 132 -1.39 -7.01 -7.95
N MET A 133 -0.34 -6.38 -8.49
CA MET A 133 -0.37 -4.97 -8.84
C MET A 133 -1.40 -4.68 -9.95
N ILE A 134 -1.49 -5.53 -10.97
CA ILE A 134 -2.52 -5.40 -12.02
C ILE A 134 -3.94 -5.52 -11.42
N GLU A 135 -4.15 -6.48 -10.52
CA GLU A 135 -5.44 -6.68 -9.84
C GLU A 135 -5.83 -5.47 -8.98
N ILE A 136 -4.89 -4.95 -8.18
CA ILE A 136 -5.07 -3.75 -7.36
C ILE A 136 -5.40 -2.54 -8.25
N MET A 137 -4.63 -2.32 -9.32
CA MET A 137 -4.85 -1.19 -10.24
C MET A 137 -6.21 -1.30 -10.93
N SER A 138 -6.64 -2.50 -11.33
CA SER A 138 -7.97 -2.75 -11.90
C SER A 138 -9.10 -2.41 -10.93
N THR A 139 -8.93 -2.77 -9.65
CA THR A 139 -9.93 -2.55 -8.60
C THR A 139 -10.09 -1.08 -8.23
N ILE A 140 -9.02 -0.27 -8.33
CA ILE A 140 -9.07 1.18 -8.06
C ILE A 140 -9.82 1.95 -9.17
N ILE A 141 -9.82 1.43 -10.39
CA ILE A 141 -10.43 2.08 -11.56
C ILE A 141 -11.95 1.78 -11.65
N THR A 142 -12.44 0.77 -10.92
CA THR A 142 -13.84 0.34 -10.90
C THR A 142 -14.60 0.98 -9.73
#